data_AF-A0ABD1FC12-F1
#
_entry.id   AF-A0ABD1FC12-F1
#
_cell.length_a   1.000
_cell.length_b   1.000
_cell.length_c   1.000
_cell.angle_alpha   90.00
_cell.angle_beta   90.00
_cell.angle_gamma   90.00
#
_symmetry.space_group_name_H-M   'P 1'
#
loop_
_entity.id
_entity.type
_entity.pdbx_description
1 polymer ?
#
loop_
_entity_poly.entity_id
_entity_poly.type
_entity_poly.pdbx_seq_one_letter_code
_entity_poly.pdbx_strand_id
1 'polypeptide(L)'
;MARIFLKATPQIEADRNLLRFSCYEEYLDSLSTIQDVCFLQSVEASRTIASLGYRSSGETFSREQFEKRLAAVLNYVYPPYKAYELSSEGLVSPEADPIIKELASRERANRIGILSTIIFLRVFTKNGIEVSGYIDYTERLSKEDWKPIFAGVFCLLLNTVIKCDFRKKAVDA
;
A
#
# COMPACT_ATOMS: atom_id res chain seq x y z
N MET A 1 2.20 -2.26 6.92
CA MET A 1 2.06 -2.18 5.45
C MET A 1 1.79 -0.74 5.06
N ALA A 2 2.66 -0.12 4.24
CA ALA A 2 2.45 1.22 3.70
C ALA A 2 1.04 1.38 3.12
N ARG A 3 0.48 2.59 3.20
CA ARG A 3 -0.51 3.02 2.21
C ARG A 3 0.17 2.90 0.85
N ILE A 4 0.00 1.76 0.20
CA ILE A 4 0.05 1.69 -1.24
C ILE A 4 -1.17 2.50 -1.64
N PHE A 5 -1.01 3.82 -1.78
CA PHE A 5 -1.87 4.55 -2.70
C PHE A 5 -1.72 3.78 -4.00
N LEU A 6 -2.73 2.97 -4.35
CA LEU A 6 -2.79 2.34 -5.66
C LEU A 6 -2.70 3.52 -6.62
N LYS A 7 -1.53 3.74 -7.22
CA LYS A 7 -1.36 4.81 -8.19
C LYS A 7 -2.28 4.46 -9.35
N ALA A 8 -3.05 5.44 -9.82
CA ALA A 8 -3.83 5.28 -11.03
C ALA A 8 -2.88 4.85 -12.15
N THR A 9 -3.06 3.63 -12.64
CA THR A 9 -2.47 3.25 -13.91
C THR A 9 -3.41 3.78 -15.00
N PRO A 10 -2.90 4.19 -16.17
CA PRO A 10 -3.74 4.68 -17.26
C PRO A 10 -4.82 3.65 -17.66
N GLN A 11 -4.55 2.35 -17.44
CA GLN A 11 -5.50 1.28 -17.66
C GLN A 11 -6.70 1.33 -16.70
N ILE A 12 -6.48 1.58 -15.40
CA ILE A 12 -7.57 1.68 -14.40
C ILE A 12 -8.49 2.88 -14.70
N GLU A 13 -7.91 3.99 -15.18
CA GLU A 13 -8.67 5.17 -15.59
C GLU A 13 -9.57 4.86 -16.81
N ALA A 14 -9.04 4.13 -17.80
CA ALA A 14 -9.80 3.70 -18.98
C ALA A 14 -10.92 2.70 -18.61
N ASP A 15 -10.63 1.79 -17.69
CA ASP A 15 -11.56 0.75 -17.22
C ASP A 15 -12.62 1.31 -16.25
N ARG A 16 -12.59 2.61 -15.90
CA ARG A 16 -13.59 3.25 -15.02
C ARG A 16 -15.02 3.16 -15.55
N ASN A 17 -15.18 3.06 -16.88
CA ASN A 17 -16.48 2.87 -17.52
C ASN A 17 -17.14 1.53 -17.14
N LEU A 18 -16.36 0.53 -16.70
CA LEU A 18 -16.90 -0.76 -16.27
C LEU A 18 -17.79 -0.66 -15.03
N LEU A 19 -17.66 0.40 -14.22
CA LEU A 19 -18.51 0.65 -13.06
C LEU A 19 -19.99 0.90 -13.42
N ARG A 20 -20.28 1.16 -14.70
CA ARG A 20 -21.66 1.34 -15.19
C ARG A 20 -22.43 0.03 -15.24
N PHE A 21 -21.73 -1.10 -15.29
CA PHE A 21 -22.31 -2.43 -15.43
C PHE A 21 -22.29 -3.15 -14.09
N SER A 22 -23.43 -3.71 -13.70
CA SER A 22 -23.59 -4.45 -12.45
C SER A 22 -23.12 -5.90 -12.58
N CYS A 23 -23.28 -6.50 -13.76
CA CYS A 23 -22.89 -7.87 -14.06
C CYS A 23 -22.23 -7.98 -15.45
N TYR A 24 -21.63 -9.14 -15.73
CA TYR A 24 -20.96 -9.41 -17.00
C TYR A 24 -21.95 -9.46 -18.18
N GLU A 25 -23.17 -9.90 -17.93
CA GLU A 25 -24.23 -10.00 -18.93
C GLU A 25 -24.68 -8.61 -19.41
N GLU A 26 -24.76 -7.62 -18.51
CA GLU A 26 -25.09 -6.23 -18.85
C GLU A 26 -23.97 -5.58 -19.69
N TYR A 27 -22.71 -5.93 -19.40
CA TYR A 27 -21.58 -5.56 -20.25
C TYR A 27 -21.71 -6.16 -21.66
N LEU A 28 -22.05 -7.45 -21.80
CA LEU A 28 -22.26 -8.07 -23.11
C LEU A 28 -23.45 -7.46 -23.86
N ASP A 29 -24.52 -7.13 -23.14
CA ASP A 29 -25.70 -6.47 -23.73
C ASP A 29 -25.33 -5.10 -24.31
N SER A 30 -24.40 -4.37 -23.67
CA SER A 30 -23.88 -3.09 -24.19
C SER A 30 -23.10 -3.20 -25.50
N LEU A 31 -22.57 -4.39 -25.80
CA LEU A 31 -21.86 -4.68 -27.05
C LEU A 31 -22.79 -5.20 -28.16
N SER A 32 -24.03 -5.54 -27.82
CA SER A 32 -25.03 -6.05 -28.76
C SER A 32 -25.98 -4.96 -29.21
N THR A 33 -26.44 -5.04 -30.47
CA THR A 33 -27.47 -4.12 -30.99
C THR A 33 -28.82 -4.82 -31.03
N ILE A 34 -29.91 -4.05 -31.00
CA ILE A 34 -31.29 -4.56 -31.15
C ILE A 34 -31.43 -5.44 -32.41
N GLN A 35 -30.74 -5.09 -33.49
CA GLN A 35 -30.73 -5.88 -34.73
C GLN A 35 -30.19 -7.31 -34.52
N ASP A 36 -29.14 -7.48 -33.71
CA ASP A 36 -28.57 -8.80 -33.42
C ASP A 36 -29.59 -9.71 -32.74
N VAL A 37 -30.28 -9.16 -31.74
CA VAL A 37 -31.36 -9.87 -31.04
C VAL A 37 -32.51 -10.20 -31.98
N CYS A 38 -32.90 -9.26 -32.87
CA CYS A 38 -33.97 -9.49 -33.84
C CYS A 38 -33.62 -10.59 -34.87
N PHE A 39 -32.38 -10.60 -35.39
CA PHE A 39 -31.97 -11.59 -36.39
C PHE A 39 -31.72 -12.96 -35.78
N LEU A 40 -31.11 -13.03 -34.60
CA LEU A 40 -30.82 -14.29 -33.91
C LEU A 40 -32.03 -14.85 -33.15
N GLN A 41 -33.06 -14.02 -32.93
CA GLN A 41 -34.27 -14.33 -32.17
C GLN A 41 -34.00 -14.83 -30.73
N SER A 42 -32.78 -14.64 -30.24
CA SER A 42 -32.31 -15.11 -28.94
C SER A 42 -31.26 -14.17 -28.37
N VAL A 43 -31.47 -13.74 -27.13
CA VAL A 43 -30.55 -12.87 -26.39
C VAL A 43 -29.26 -13.62 -26.04
N GLU A 44 -29.35 -14.91 -25.69
CA GLU A 44 -28.19 -15.72 -25.35
C GLU A 44 -27.26 -15.96 -26.54
N ALA A 45 -27.84 -16.18 -27.73
CA ALA A 45 -27.07 -16.28 -28.97
C ALA A 45 -26.36 -14.95 -29.28
N SER A 46 -27.04 -13.82 -29.08
CA SER A 46 -26.47 -12.47 -29.25
C SER A 46 -25.29 -12.23 -28.29
N ARG A 47 -25.46 -12.57 -27.00
CA ARG A 47 -24.39 -12.48 -26.00
C ARG A 47 -23.21 -13.40 -26.32
N THR A 48 -23.46 -14.60 -26.82
CA THR A 48 -22.41 -15.54 -27.22
C THR A 48 -21.58 -14.94 -28.35
N ILE A 49 -22.21 -14.37 -29.38
CA ILE A 49 -21.51 -13.69 -30.48
C ILE A 49 -20.75 -12.46 -29.99
N ALA A 50 -21.34 -11.66 -29.10
CA ALA A 50 -20.67 -10.52 -28.48
C ALA A 50 -19.44 -10.96 -27.68
N SER A 51 -19.52 -12.06 -26.94
CA SER A 51 -18.40 -12.61 -26.17
C SER A 51 -17.24 -13.08 -27.05
N LEU A 52 -17.52 -13.49 -28.29
CA LEU A 52 -16.50 -13.91 -29.26
C LEU A 52 -15.83 -12.71 -29.98
N GLY A 53 -16.34 -11.50 -29.78
CA GLY A 53 -15.73 -10.27 -30.31
C GLY A 53 -15.95 -10.01 -31.81
N TYR A 54 -16.77 -10.80 -32.52
CA TYR A 54 -16.97 -10.66 -33.97
C TYR A 54 -17.52 -9.29 -34.42
N ARG A 55 -18.21 -8.56 -33.53
CA ARG A 55 -18.81 -7.25 -33.81
C ARG A 55 -17.97 -6.07 -33.32
N SER A 56 -17.06 -6.29 -32.38
CA SER A 56 -16.25 -5.22 -31.78
C SER A 56 -14.90 -5.18 -32.48
N SER A 57 -14.32 -3.99 -32.70
CA SER A 57 -13.00 -3.85 -33.36
C SER A 57 -11.81 -4.34 -32.51
N GLY A 58 -12.04 -5.18 -31.49
CA GLY A 58 -11.00 -5.71 -30.61
C GLY A 58 -11.49 -6.88 -29.74
N GLU A 59 -10.56 -7.45 -28.97
CA GLU A 59 -10.84 -8.52 -28.02
C GLU A 59 -11.80 -8.02 -26.92
N THR A 60 -12.93 -8.70 -26.78
CA THR A 60 -13.87 -8.49 -25.67
C THR A 60 -13.34 -9.17 -24.41
N PHE A 61 -13.60 -8.58 -23.25
CA PHE A 61 -13.17 -9.20 -21.98
C PHE A 61 -13.85 -10.54 -21.76
N SER A 62 -13.06 -11.53 -21.37
CA SER A 62 -13.62 -12.73 -20.76
C SER A 62 -14.28 -12.38 -19.42
N ARG A 63 -15.17 -13.24 -18.93
CA ARG A 63 -15.83 -13.06 -17.64
C ARG A 63 -14.83 -12.81 -16.51
N GLU A 64 -13.80 -13.62 -16.41
CA GLU A 64 -12.74 -13.50 -15.41
C GLU A 64 -11.98 -12.17 -15.54
N GLN A 65 -11.70 -11.73 -16.77
CA GLN A 65 -11.01 -10.46 -17.03
C GLN A 65 -11.89 -9.27 -16.64
N PHE A 66 -13.19 -9.31 -16.96
CA PHE A 66 -14.15 -8.29 -16.58
C PHE A 66 -14.22 -8.17 -15.05
N GLU A 67 -14.42 -9.29 -14.35
CA GLU A 67 -14.51 -9.31 -12.89
C GLU A 67 -13.20 -8.82 -12.24
N LYS A 68 -12.04 -9.24 -12.77
CA LYS A 68 -10.73 -8.79 -12.29
C LYS A 68 -10.52 -7.28 -12.47
N ARG A 69 -10.87 -6.73 -13.63
CA ARG A 69 -10.75 -5.29 -13.92
C ARG A 69 -11.74 -4.48 -13.09
N LEU A 70 -12.98 -4.94 -12.99
CA LEU A 70 -14.01 -4.30 -12.15
C LEU A 70 -13.56 -4.27 -10.68
N ALA A 71 -13.04 -5.38 -10.15
CA ALA A 71 -12.50 -5.44 -8.80
C ALA A 71 -11.30 -4.50 -8.61
N ALA A 72 -10.41 -4.37 -9.60
CA ALA A 72 -9.29 -3.43 -9.55
C ALA A 72 -9.77 -1.97 -9.50
N VAL A 73 -10.76 -1.62 -10.32
CA VAL A 73 -11.37 -0.28 -10.33
C VAL A 73 -12.11 -0.01 -9.01
N LEU A 74 -12.89 -0.97 -8.50
CA LEU A 74 -13.59 -0.84 -7.21
C LEU A 74 -12.60 -0.64 -6.06
N ASN A 75 -11.51 -1.41 -6.00
CA ASN A 75 -10.47 -1.24 -4.99
C ASN A 75 -9.73 0.09 -5.11
N TYR A 76 -9.66 0.67 -6.31
CA TYR A 76 -9.07 1.99 -6.53
C TYR A 76 -10.01 3.12 -6.10
N VAL A 77 -11.28 3.06 -6.50
CA VAL A 77 -12.30 4.09 -6.20
C VAL A 77 -12.75 4.02 -4.74
N TYR A 78 -12.92 2.81 -4.21
CA TYR A 78 -13.32 2.53 -2.84
C TYR A 78 -12.29 1.60 -2.18
N PRO A 79 -11.11 2.10 -1.80
CA PRO A 79 -10.10 1.29 -1.15
C PRO A 79 -10.65 0.66 0.13
N PRO A 80 -10.49 -0.65 0.34
CA PRO A 80 -10.95 -1.29 1.56
C PRO A 80 -10.27 -0.64 2.76
N TYR A 81 -11.07 -0.23 3.75
CA TYR A 81 -10.55 0.30 5.00
C TYR A 81 -9.71 -0.78 5.69
N LYS A 82 -8.42 -0.53 5.84
CA LYS A 82 -7.53 -1.35 6.69
C LYS A 82 -7.26 -0.58 7.96
N ALA A 83 -7.60 -1.17 9.10
CA ALA A 83 -7.20 -0.64 10.40
C ALA A 83 -5.66 -0.50 10.43
N TYR A 84 -5.19 0.60 11.01
CA TYR A 84 -3.76 0.81 11.19
C TYR A 84 -3.25 -0.14 12.28
N GLU A 85 -2.54 -1.19 11.90
CA GLU A 85 -1.72 -1.94 12.85
C GLU A 85 -0.46 -1.11 13.16
N LEU A 86 -0.36 -0.63 14.40
CA LEU A 86 0.83 0.06 14.88
C LEU A 86 1.91 -0.97 15.18
N SER A 87 3.11 -0.75 14.67
CA SER A 87 4.28 -1.60 14.93
C SER A 87 4.77 -1.47 16.37
N SER A 88 4.45 -0.39 17.06
CA SER A 88 4.84 -0.16 18.46
C SER A 88 3.90 -0.79 19.49
N GLU A 89 2.67 -1.11 19.11
CA GLU A 89 1.64 -1.57 20.06
C GLU A 89 2.02 -2.92 20.68
N GLY A 90 2.13 -2.95 22.01
CA GLY A 90 2.48 -4.15 22.78
C GLY A 90 3.96 -4.58 22.72
N LEU A 91 4.81 -3.90 21.94
CA LEU A 91 6.24 -4.24 21.82
C LEU A 91 7.16 -3.32 22.62
N VAL A 92 6.73 -2.11 22.95
CA VAL A 92 7.54 -1.15 23.72
C VAL A 92 7.48 -1.50 25.20
N SER A 93 8.61 -1.98 25.74
CA SER A 93 8.74 -2.21 27.18
C SER A 93 8.75 -0.89 27.96
N PRO A 94 8.26 -0.87 29.21
CA PRO A 94 8.32 0.33 30.05
C PRO A 94 9.76 0.76 30.38
N GLU A 95 10.73 -0.14 30.24
CA GLU A 95 12.16 0.11 30.43
C GLU A 95 12.89 0.49 29.12
N ALA A 96 12.18 0.57 27.99
CA ALA A 96 12.77 0.94 26.71
C ALA A 96 13.37 2.34 26.74
N ASP A 97 14.35 2.56 25.85
CA ASP A 97 15.02 3.83 25.70
C ASP A 97 14.02 4.97 25.43
N PRO A 98 14.27 6.19 25.96
CA PRO A 98 13.39 7.34 25.75
C PRO A 98 13.11 7.61 24.27
N ILE A 99 14.10 7.42 23.40
CA ILE A 99 13.95 7.62 21.95
C ILE A 99 12.91 6.66 21.34
N ILE A 100 12.87 5.40 21.77
CA ILE A 100 11.94 4.40 21.25
C ILE A 100 10.52 4.72 21.70
N LYS A 101 10.33 5.18 22.95
CA LYS A 101 9.04 5.65 23.47
C LYS A 101 8.52 6.87 22.69
N GLU A 102 9.38 7.84 22.43
CA GLU A 102 9.04 9.03 21.66
C GLU A 102 8.68 8.69 20.20
N LEU A 103 9.41 7.76 19.57
CA LEU A 103 9.08 7.29 18.22
C LEU A 103 7.75 6.52 18.20
N ALA A 104 7.50 5.65 19.18
CA ALA A 104 6.26 4.91 19.31
C ALA A 104 5.04 5.84 19.44
N SER A 105 5.14 6.86 20.31
CA SER A 105 4.06 7.86 20.46
C SER A 105 3.78 8.62 19.17
N ARG A 106 4.80 8.80 18.31
CA ARG A 106 4.68 9.54 17.04
C ARG A 106 4.29 8.64 15.86
N GLU A 107 4.36 7.33 15.98
CA GLU A 107 4.13 6.39 14.87
C GLU A 107 2.78 6.64 14.20
N ARG A 108 1.69 6.72 14.99
CA ARG A 108 0.33 6.93 14.47
C ARG A 108 0.23 8.24 13.68
N ALA A 109 0.72 9.34 14.23
CA ALA A 109 0.62 10.66 13.59
C ALA A 109 1.42 10.71 12.28
N ASN A 110 2.59 10.06 12.23
CA ASN A 110 3.40 9.94 11.02
C ASN A 110 2.75 9.03 9.96
N ARG A 111 2.15 7.89 10.35
CA ARG A 111 1.46 7.00 9.41
C ARG A 111 0.23 7.64 8.78
N ILE A 112 -0.48 8.50 9.51
CA ILE A 112 -1.64 9.23 9.00
C ILE A 112 -1.20 10.43 8.15
N GLY A 113 0.00 10.97 8.39
CA GLY A 113 0.51 12.18 7.74
C GLY A 113 0.08 13.47 8.43
N ILE A 114 -0.32 13.41 9.70
CA ILE A 114 -0.62 14.59 10.53
C ILE A 114 0.69 15.26 10.97
N LEU A 115 1.70 14.44 11.24
CA LEU A 115 3.02 14.88 11.69
C LEU A 115 4.08 14.25 10.78
N SER A 116 5.16 14.98 10.52
CA SER A 116 6.32 14.45 9.80
C SER A 116 7.55 14.56 10.70
N THR A 117 8.18 13.42 11.01
CA THR A 117 9.35 13.35 11.88
C THR A 117 10.59 13.04 11.06
N ILE A 118 11.62 13.85 11.23
CA ILE A 118 12.96 13.58 10.72
C ILE A 118 13.87 13.34 11.93
N ILE A 119 14.59 12.22 11.91
CA ILE A 119 15.52 11.84 12.97
C ILE A 119 16.92 12.25 12.52
N PHE A 120 17.52 13.21 13.20
CA PHE A 120 18.92 13.58 12.96
C PHE A 120 19.86 12.65 13.71
N LEU A 121 20.89 12.19 13.01
CA LEU A 121 21.90 11.30 13.52
C LEU A 121 23.23 12.01 13.56
N ARG A 122 23.94 11.85 14.68
CA ARG A 122 25.32 12.27 14.85
C ARG A 122 26.11 11.07 15.35
N VAL A 123 26.96 10.53 14.50
CA VAL A 123 27.73 9.31 14.77
C VAL A 123 29.20 9.64 14.72
N PHE A 124 29.96 9.20 15.73
CA PHE A 124 31.40 9.33 15.73
C PHE A 124 32.04 8.01 15.31
N THR A 125 32.92 8.08 14.32
CA THR A 125 33.75 6.95 13.90
C THR A 125 34.77 6.64 15.00
N LYS A 126 35.32 5.42 15.01
CA LYS A 126 36.43 5.06 15.93
C LYS A 126 37.61 6.03 15.88
N ASN A 127 37.80 6.69 14.74
CA ASN A 127 38.85 7.69 14.49
C ASN A 127 38.47 9.11 14.98
N GLY A 128 37.35 9.27 15.69
CA GLY A 128 36.86 10.56 16.18
C GLY A 128 36.21 11.45 15.12
N ILE A 129 36.10 11.00 13.87
CA ILE A 129 35.45 11.73 12.80
C ILE A 129 33.94 11.69 12.99
N GLU A 130 33.33 12.86 13.04
CA GLU A 130 31.89 13.02 13.09
C GLU A 130 31.27 12.81 11.71
N VAL A 131 30.25 11.95 11.66
CA VAL A 131 29.39 11.74 10.51
C VAL A 131 27.97 12.07 10.93
N SER A 132 27.39 13.08 10.29
CA SER A 132 26.00 13.49 10.48
C SER A 132 25.12 12.94 9.36
N GLY A 133 23.90 12.52 9.69
CA GLY A 133 22.91 12.07 8.72
C GLY A 133 21.49 12.33 9.20
N TYR A 134 20.50 11.98 8.39
CA TYR A 134 19.09 12.03 8.78
C TYR A 134 18.34 10.80 8.31
N ILE A 135 17.27 10.47 9.02
CA ILE A 135 16.31 9.43 8.64
C ILE A 135 14.93 10.07 8.55
N ASP A 136 14.28 9.94 7.40
CA ASP A 136 12.85 10.21 7.28
C ASP A 136 12.07 9.04 7.91
N TYR A 137 11.39 9.33 9.03
CA TYR A 137 10.68 8.33 9.80
C TYR A 137 9.44 7.81 9.05
N THR A 138 8.70 8.69 8.39
CA THR A 138 7.46 8.36 7.67
C THR A 138 7.77 7.46 6.47
N GLU A 139 8.84 7.77 5.74
CA GLU A 139 9.30 6.96 4.62
C GLU A 139 9.70 5.55 5.07
N ARG A 140 10.51 5.45 6.12
CA ARG A 140 10.98 4.15 6.65
C ARG A 140 9.84 3.32 7.25
N LEU A 141 8.88 3.92 7.96
CA LEU A 141 7.70 3.23 8.48
C LEU A 141 6.84 2.59 7.39
N SER A 142 6.93 3.11 6.17
CA SER A 142 6.22 2.60 5.01
C SER A 142 6.99 1.46 4.32
N LYS A 143 8.32 1.60 4.20
CA LYS A 143 9.16 0.66 3.46
C LYS A 143 9.60 -0.57 4.26
N GLU A 144 9.75 -0.45 5.58
CA GLU A 144 10.40 -1.45 6.43
C GLU A 144 9.50 -1.90 7.59
N ASP A 145 9.81 -3.07 8.17
CA ASP A 145 9.16 -3.52 9.40
C ASP A 145 9.90 -2.96 10.63
N TRP A 146 9.19 -2.16 11.41
CA TRP A 146 9.72 -1.48 12.60
C TRP A 146 9.49 -2.25 13.89
N LYS A 147 8.72 -3.35 13.86
CA LYS A 147 8.53 -4.25 15.01
C LYS A 147 9.85 -4.65 15.72
N PRO A 148 10.92 -5.08 15.01
CA PRO A 148 12.19 -5.44 15.66
C PRO A 148 12.89 -4.29 16.39
N ILE A 149 12.70 -3.05 15.91
CA ILE A 149 13.27 -1.85 16.53
C ILE A 149 12.51 -1.53 17.82
N PHE A 150 11.18 -1.59 17.79
CA PHE A 150 10.34 -1.37 18.98
C PHE A 150 10.51 -2.46 20.04
N ALA A 151 10.76 -3.70 19.62
CA ALA A 151 11.09 -4.82 20.50
C ALA A 151 12.50 -4.73 21.11
N GLY A 152 13.33 -3.77 20.70
CA GLY A 152 14.70 -3.61 21.18
C GLY A 152 15.71 -4.65 20.66
N VAL A 153 15.32 -5.44 19.66
CA VAL A 153 16.18 -6.47 19.05
C VAL A 153 17.18 -5.84 18.07
N PHE A 154 16.75 -4.79 17.36
CA PHE A 154 17.57 -4.07 16.41
C PHE A 154 17.76 -2.61 16.81
N CYS A 155 19.01 -2.18 16.83
CA CYS A 155 19.35 -0.77 16.94
C CYS A 155 19.18 -0.08 15.59
N LEU A 156 18.73 1.18 15.61
CA LEU A 156 18.42 2.02 14.44
C LEU A 156 19.59 2.20 13.44
N LEU A 157 20.80 1.77 13.76
CA LEU A 157 22.04 2.00 13.00
C LEU A 157 22.67 0.74 12.38
N LEU A 158 22.03 -0.43 12.46
CA LEU A 158 22.70 -1.72 12.17
C LEU A 158 23.01 -2.05 10.69
N ASN A 159 22.65 -1.20 9.72
CA ASN A 159 23.12 -1.38 8.34
C ASN A 159 24.54 -0.80 8.10
N THR A 160 25.14 -0.19 9.11
CA THR A 160 26.58 0.08 9.14
C THR A 160 27.16 -0.65 10.34
N VAL A 161 28.33 -1.26 10.18
CA VAL A 161 29.06 -2.00 11.23
C VAL A 161 29.41 -1.04 12.39
N ILE A 162 28.45 -0.73 13.24
CA ILE A 162 28.64 0.06 14.44
C ILE A 162 27.78 -0.62 15.51
N LYS A 163 28.47 -1.47 16.28
CA LYS A 163 28.00 -1.98 17.57
C LYS A 163 27.61 -0.75 18.41
N CYS A 164 26.32 -0.49 18.53
CA CYS A 164 25.81 0.58 19.38
C CYS A 164 25.99 0.13 20.83
N ASP A 165 27.16 0.45 21.37
CA ASP A 165 27.48 0.26 22.78
C ASP A 165 26.76 1.39 23.54
N PHE A 166 25.52 1.15 23.96
CA PHE A 166 24.84 2.01 24.93
C PHE A 166 25.56 1.87 26.27
N ARG A 167 26.69 2.58 26.43
CA ARG A 167 27.26 2.78 27.76
C ARG A 167 26.28 3.61 28.56
N LYS A 168 25.54 2.95 29.46
CA LYS A 168 24.97 3.60 30.64
C LYS A 168 26.10 4.34 31.32
N LYS A 169 26.13 5.68 31.21
CA LYS A 169 26.84 6.48 32.21
C LYS A 169 26.02 6.34 33.48
N ALA A 170 26.51 5.51 34.40
CA ALA A 170 26.14 5.63 35.80
C ALA A 170 26.44 7.09 36.20
N VAL A 171 25.39 7.81 36.57
CA VAL A 171 25.53 9.07 37.29
C VAL A 171 25.70 8.64 38.73
N ASP A 172 26.95 8.52 39.17
CA ASP A 172 27.26 8.35 40.58
C ASP A 172 26.96 9.68 41.29
N ALA A 173 26.27 9.54 42.42
CA ALA A 173 25.83 10.61 43.33
C ALA A 173 26.99 11.28 44.07
#